data_AF-A0A1I2J7G3-F1
#
_entry.id   AF-A0A1I2J7G3-F1
#
_cell.length_a   1.000
_cell.length_b   1.000
_cell.length_c   1.000
_cell.angle_alpha   90.00
_cell.angle_beta   90.00
_cell.angle_gamma   90.00
#
_symmetry.space_group_name_H-M   'P 1'
#
loop_
_entity.id
_entity.type
_entity.pdbx_description
1 polymer ?
#
loop_
_entity_poly.entity_id
_entity_poly.type
_entity_poly.pdbx_seq_one_letter_code
_entity_poly.pdbx_strand_id
1 'polypeptide(L)'
;MDTRERYAAYAERIASVSPSYAAWARSVDDGTVSVLDDVPESKRQPELLFAVARRLGADPADPGALRALVQEARPALVAALASATVQANDPRRLAPVVPLFAALAARVGRPLGLVDAGAAAGLCSIPDRVTLDYVVGARSEVVRMHTASVEPGLHLVAAANGAVPAPAAEPIEVRARVALDPNPIDLAGPGAFDRLVEAVPPEATDRTALMREAARATLAAPPVRIRGTLPGDLDRALEALPDDVVPVVLTTGTLVYVPGADRQRFVDRVRERGVHWIALERTGILSGVAATLPDDVDPADPDAFATASLDGVALAVSDPFGVRVRWVADPNL
;
A
#
# COMPACT_ATOMS: atom_id res chain seq x y z
N MET A 1 22.26 -11.50 -9.10
CA MET A 1 22.61 -10.09 -8.86
C MET A 1 23.21 -10.02 -7.49
N ASP A 2 24.48 -9.64 -7.40
CA ASP A 2 25.14 -9.47 -6.10
C ASP A 2 24.62 -8.20 -5.38
N THR A 3 25.00 -8.03 -4.10
CA THR A 3 24.53 -6.90 -3.30
C THR A 3 24.96 -5.55 -3.90
N ARG A 4 26.16 -5.43 -4.48
CA ARG A 4 26.63 -4.16 -5.05
C ARG A 4 25.88 -3.81 -6.33
N GLU A 5 25.69 -4.77 -7.22
CA GLU A 5 24.89 -4.62 -8.44
C GLU A 5 23.46 -4.17 -8.12
N ARG A 6 22.85 -4.74 -7.08
CA ARG A 6 21.51 -4.36 -6.61
C ARG A 6 21.44 -2.89 -6.20
N TYR A 7 22.42 -2.42 -5.43
CA TYR A 7 22.46 -1.03 -4.96
C TYR A 7 22.82 -0.06 -6.08
N ALA A 8 23.71 -0.43 -7.01
CA ALA A 8 24.00 0.36 -8.20
C ALA A 8 22.76 0.52 -9.09
N ALA A 9 22.05 -0.58 -9.38
CA ALA A 9 20.80 -0.55 -10.14
C ALA A 9 19.71 0.29 -9.43
N TYR A 10 19.63 0.19 -8.11
CA TYR A 10 18.75 1.03 -7.30
C TYR A 10 19.10 2.52 -7.43
N ALA A 11 20.39 2.87 -7.34
CA ALA A 11 20.85 4.26 -7.41
C ALA A 11 20.43 4.93 -8.72
N GLU A 12 20.59 4.24 -9.84
CA GLU A 12 20.19 4.75 -11.16
C GLU A 12 18.67 4.91 -11.27
N ARG A 13 17.91 3.95 -10.74
CA ARG A 13 16.45 4.01 -10.75
C ARG A 13 15.88 5.16 -9.90
N ILE A 14 16.48 5.44 -8.74
CA ILE A 14 15.92 6.40 -7.78
C ILE A 14 16.43 7.83 -7.97
N ALA A 15 17.53 8.04 -8.70
CA ALA A 15 18.23 9.33 -8.75
C ALA A 15 17.36 10.55 -9.12
N SER A 16 16.37 10.37 -10.00
CA SER A 16 15.44 11.44 -10.38
C SER A 16 14.40 11.76 -9.30
N VAL A 17 14.15 10.83 -8.38
CA VAL A 17 13.14 10.92 -7.31
C VAL A 17 13.78 11.28 -5.97
N SER A 18 14.96 10.72 -5.67
CA SER A 18 15.71 10.94 -4.43
C SER A 18 17.21 10.91 -4.72
N PRO A 19 17.82 12.08 -4.97
CA PRO A 19 19.28 12.23 -5.01
C PRO A 19 19.95 11.67 -3.75
N SER A 20 19.35 11.85 -2.57
CA SER A 20 19.92 11.39 -1.29
C SER A 20 20.02 9.87 -1.23
N TYR A 21 18.94 9.15 -1.54
CA TYR A 21 18.97 7.68 -1.56
C TYR A 21 19.85 7.13 -2.68
N ALA A 22 19.95 7.83 -3.82
CA ALA A 22 20.90 7.46 -4.86
C ALA A 22 22.35 7.62 -4.38
N ALA A 23 22.68 8.69 -3.65
CA ALA A 23 24.00 8.91 -3.10
C ALA A 23 24.37 7.87 -2.03
N TRP A 24 23.45 7.53 -1.14
CA TRP A 24 23.59 6.42 -0.20
C TRP A 24 23.78 5.06 -0.88
N ALA A 25 23.01 4.79 -1.93
CA ALA A 25 23.16 3.53 -2.67
C ALA A 25 24.53 3.43 -3.35
N ARG A 26 25.06 4.54 -3.87
CA ARG A 26 26.41 4.61 -4.44
C ARG A 26 27.52 4.56 -3.38
N SER A 27 27.24 4.89 -2.12
CA SER A 27 28.25 4.90 -1.04
C SER A 27 28.48 3.53 -0.38
N VAL A 28 27.70 2.51 -0.75
CA VAL A 28 27.85 1.13 -0.25
C VAL A 28 29.26 0.59 -0.58
N ASP A 29 30.05 0.36 0.46
CA ASP A 29 31.40 -0.19 0.39
C ASP A 29 31.48 -1.62 0.99
N ASP A 30 32.68 -2.19 1.09
CA ASP A 30 32.86 -3.58 1.55
C ASP A 30 32.43 -3.75 3.02
N GLY A 31 32.53 -2.69 3.82
CA GLY A 31 32.05 -2.69 5.20
C GLY A 31 30.53 -2.82 5.25
N THR A 32 29.82 -2.02 4.44
CA THR A 32 28.35 -2.11 4.35
C THR A 32 27.90 -3.44 3.76
N VAL A 33 28.57 -3.97 2.73
CA VAL A 33 28.25 -5.29 2.16
C VAL A 33 28.42 -6.38 3.22
N SER A 34 29.50 -6.37 3.99
CA SER A 34 29.74 -7.31 5.09
C SER A 34 28.61 -7.30 6.13
N VAL A 35 28.11 -6.13 6.51
CA VAL A 35 26.93 -6.01 7.39
C VAL A 35 25.67 -6.61 6.76
N LEU A 36 25.43 -6.36 5.47
CA LEU A 36 24.28 -6.92 4.76
C LEU A 36 24.39 -8.45 4.64
N ASP A 37 25.59 -9.00 4.60
CA ASP A 37 25.81 -10.44 4.58
C ASP A 37 25.46 -11.14 5.90
N ASP A 38 25.47 -10.41 7.02
CA ASP A 38 25.06 -10.93 8.34
C ASP A 38 23.53 -11.11 8.49
N VAL A 39 22.73 -10.58 7.55
CA VAL A 39 21.26 -10.69 7.58
C VAL A 39 20.74 -11.53 6.40
N PRO A 40 19.56 -12.17 6.54
CA PRO A 40 18.94 -12.92 5.44
C PRO A 40 18.76 -12.05 4.20
N GLU A 41 18.80 -12.65 3.00
CA GLU A 41 18.70 -11.91 1.74
C GLU A 41 17.46 -11.00 1.66
N SER A 42 16.33 -11.44 2.22
CA SER A 42 15.08 -10.67 2.29
C SER A 42 15.22 -9.34 3.06
N LYS A 43 16.26 -9.19 3.89
CA LYS A 43 16.57 -8.00 4.68
C LYS A 43 17.65 -7.10 4.05
N ARG A 44 18.11 -7.41 2.83
CA ARG A 44 19.21 -6.67 2.16
C ARG A 44 18.73 -5.61 1.16
N GLN A 45 17.44 -5.27 1.19
CA GLN A 45 16.83 -4.32 0.27
C GLN A 45 17.32 -2.89 0.59
N PRO A 46 17.68 -2.06 -0.42
CA PRO A 46 18.12 -0.68 -0.19
C PRO A 46 17.15 0.13 0.66
N GLU A 47 15.85 0.04 0.38
CA GLU A 47 14.80 0.75 1.11
C GLU A 47 14.77 0.38 2.60
N LEU A 48 15.05 -0.89 2.92
CA LEU A 48 15.10 -1.36 4.31
C LEU A 48 16.36 -0.86 5.03
N LEU A 49 17.53 -0.90 4.36
CA LEU A 49 18.77 -0.35 4.91
C LEU A 49 18.62 1.13 5.21
N PHE A 50 18.08 1.91 4.27
CA PHE A 50 17.97 3.35 4.41
C PHE A 50 16.95 3.74 5.49
N ALA A 51 15.82 3.03 5.58
CA ALA A 51 14.87 3.20 6.68
C ALA A 51 15.54 2.96 8.04
N VAL A 52 16.26 1.84 8.18
CA VAL A 52 16.97 1.51 9.43
C VAL A 52 18.09 2.50 9.74
N ALA A 53 18.86 2.92 8.74
CA ALA A 53 19.94 3.88 8.94
C ALA A 53 19.40 5.22 9.46
N ARG A 54 18.32 5.74 8.87
CA ARG A 54 17.64 6.95 9.34
C ARG A 54 17.12 6.80 10.76
N ARG A 55 16.52 5.66 11.10
CA ARG A 55 16.06 5.35 12.46
C ARG A 55 17.18 5.38 13.50
N LEU A 56 18.40 5.01 13.08
CA LEU A 56 19.60 5.06 13.92
C LEU A 56 20.31 6.41 13.88
N GLY A 57 19.73 7.42 13.22
CA GLY A 57 20.22 8.80 13.22
C GLY A 57 21.13 9.17 12.04
N ALA A 58 21.27 8.30 11.03
CA ALA A 58 22.04 8.63 9.83
C ALA A 58 21.33 9.71 9.00
N ASP A 59 22.03 10.81 8.70
CA ASP A 59 21.52 11.89 7.86
C ASP A 59 21.55 11.47 6.38
N PRO A 60 20.39 11.39 5.68
CA PRO A 60 20.35 11.05 4.27
C PRO A 60 21.02 12.07 3.35
N ALA A 61 21.25 13.30 3.81
CA ALA A 61 22.01 14.29 3.05
C ALA A 61 23.52 14.03 3.04
N ASP A 62 24.05 13.18 3.94
CA ASP A 62 25.46 12.80 4.00
C ASP A 62 25.69 11.38 3.46
N PRO A 63 26.35 11.23 2.28
CA PRO A 63 26.72 9.93 1.74
C PRO A 63 27.61 9.09 2.67
N GLY A 64 28.38 9.74 3.54
CA GLY A 64 29.28 9.11 4.51
C GLY A 64 28.58 8.54 5.74
N ALA A 65 27.33 8.93 6.01
CA ALA A 65 26.61 8.54 7.21
C ALA A 65 26.41 7.01 7.33
N LEU A 66 26.22 6.30 6.21
CA LEU A 66 26.13 4.83 6.22
C LEU A 66 27.45 4.18 6.66
N ARG A 67 28.58 4.67 6.16
CA ARG A 67 29.90 4.18 6.57
C ARG A 67 30.14 4.44 8.04
N ALA A 68 29.85 5.65 8.52
CA ALA A 68 29.98 6.01 9.93
C ALA A 68 29.13 5.07 10.80
N LEU A 69 27.86 4.85 10.42
CA LEU A 69 26.96 3.96 11.14
C LEU A 69 27.47 2.51 11.19
N VAL A 70 28.04 2.00 10.10
CA VAL A 70 28.66 0.67 10.06
C VAL A 70 29.87 0.59 11.01
N GLN A 71 30.71 1.63 11.07
CA GLN A 71 31.89 1.63 11.94
C GLN A 71 31.53 1.77 13.42
N GLU A 72 30.53 2.60 13.73
CA GLU A 72 30.20 3.00 15.10
C GLU A 72 29.13 2.11 15.74
N ALA A 73 28.22 1.54 14.94
CA ALA A 73 26.99 0.91 15.44
C ALA A 73 26.62 -0.41 14.74
N ARG A 74 27.58 -1.15 14.17
CA ARG A 74 27.32 -2.42 13.47
C ARG A 74 26.36 -3.38 14.19
N PRO A 75 26.53 -3.72 15.48
CA PRO A 75 25.62 -4.64 16.16
C PRO A 75 24.18 -4.12 16.20
N ALA A 76 24.00 -2.81 16.43
CA ALA A 76 22.69 -2.17 16.44
C ALA A 76 22.06 -2.17 15.04
N LEU A 77 22.85 -1.89 14.00
CA LEU A 77 22.41 -1.91 12.60
C LEU A 77 21.95 -3.32 12.17
N VAL A 78 22.73 -4.37 12.48
CA VAL A 78 22.36 -5.76 12.16
C VAL A 78 21.08 -6.17 12.88
N ALA A 79 20.96 -5.90 14.19
CA ALA A 79 19.77 -6.21 14.98
C ALA A 79 18.53 -5.47 14.47
N ALA A 80 18.71 -4.19 14.11
CA ALA A 80 17.69 -3.34 13.55
C ALA A 80 17.21 -3.83 12.16
N LEU A 81 18.12 -4.24 11.28
CA LEU A 81 17.80 -4.82 9.97
C LEU A 81 17.10 -6.17 10.08
N ALA A 82 17.57 -7.05 10.96
CA ALA A 82 17.00 -8.39 11.15
C ALA A 82 15.52 -8.33 11.56
N SER A 83 15.15 -7.31 12.34
CA SER A 83 13.77 -7.08 12.83
C SER A 83 12.93 -6.17 11.94
N ALA A 84 13.54 -5.40 11.03
CA ALA A 84 12.81 -4.40 10.24
C ALA A 84 11.92 -5.02 9.16
N THR A 85 10.81 -4.36 8.88
CA THR A 85 9.86 -4.69 7.82
C THR A 85 9.54 -3.44 7.01
N VAL A 86 9.52 -3.54 5.68
CA VAL A 86 9.06 -2.43 4.84
C VAL A 86 7.54 -2.39 4.89
N GLN A 87 6.97 -1.30 5.39
CA GLN A 87 5.52 -1.11 5.52
C GLN A 87 5.15 0.31 5.15
N ALA A 88 5.11 0.60 3.86
CA ALA A 88 4.88 1.96 3.36
C ALA A 88 3.52 2.08 2.65
N ASN A 89 2.49 1.37 3.14
CA ASN A 89 1.17 1.35 2.49
C ASN A 89 0.76 2.79 2.15
N ASP A 90 0.61 3.08 0.85
CA ASP A 90 0.52 4.44 0.36
C ASP A 90 -0.96 4.81 0.21
N PRO A 91 -1.45 5.87 0.88
CA PRO A 91 -2.87 6.21 0.83
C PRO A 91 -3.36 6.56 -0.57
N ARG A 92 -2.47 6.89 -1.53
CA ARG A 92 -2.86 7.11 -2.93
C ARG A 92 -3.43 5.85 -3.60
N ARG A 93 -3.15 4.66 -3.06
CA ARG A 93 -3.77 3.39 -3.51
C ARG A 93 -5.28 3.36 -3.28
N LEU A 94 -5.83 4.29 -2.48
CA LEU A 94 -7.26 4.48 -2.37
C LEU A 94 -7.89 5.04 -3.66
N ALA A 95 -7.13 5.69 -4.55
CA ALA A 95 -7.68 6.23 -5.79
C ALA A 95 -8.38 5.15 -6.67
N PRO A 96 -7.73 4.03 -7.04
CA PRO A 96 -8.43 2.95 -7.76
C PRO A 96 -9.42 2.15 -6.91
N VAL A 97 -9.39 2.28 -5.58
CA VAL A 97 -10.17 1.44 -4.64
C VAL A 97 -11.49 2.10 -4.21
N VAL A 98 -11.50 3.40 -3.94
CA VAL A 98 -12.68 4.15 -3.49
C VAL A 98 -13.87 4.01 -4.46
N PRO A 99 -13.70 4.07 -5.79
CA PRO A 99 -14.81 3.88 -6.73
C PRO A 99 -15.42 2.47 -6.62
N LEU A 100 -14.61 1.46 -6.29
CA LEU A 100 -15.08 0.09 -6.08
C LEU A 100 -15.89 -0.04 -4.79
N PHE A 101 -15.48 0.64 -3.72
CA PHE A 101 -16.26 0.72 -2.49
C PHE A 101 -17.58 1.47 -2.71
N ALA A 102 -17.58 2.56 -3.47
CA ALA A 102 -18.78 3.33 -3.77
C ALA A 102 -19.79 2.48 -4.56
N ALA A 103 -19.34 1.80 -5.63
CA ALA A 103 -20.18 0.90 -6.42
C ALA A 103 -20.70 -0.28 -5.58
N LEU A 104 -19.85 -0.88 -4.75
CA LEU A 104 -20.25 -1.96 -3.86
C LEU A 104 -21.30 -1.50 -2.85
N ALA A 105 -21.09 -0.36 -2.18
CA ALA A 105 -22.01 0.21 -1.20
C ALA A 105 -23.40 0.48 -1.82
N ALA A 106 -23.43 1.08 -3.01
CA ALA A 106 -24.66 1.32 -3.76
C ALA A 106 -25.39 0.01 -4.12
N ARG A 107 -24.63 -1.02 -4.54
CA ARG A 107 -25.18 -2.35 -4.88
C ARG A 107 -25.79 -3.08 -3.69
N VAL A 108 -25.14 -3.02 -2.51
CA VAL A 108 -25.60 -3.76 -1.34
C VAL A 108 -26.62 -3.01 -0.49
N GLY A 109 -26.63 -1.67 -0.53
CA GLY A 109 -27.58 -0.83 0.21
C GLY A 109 -27.53 -1.02 1.73
N ARG A 110 -26.39 -1.48 2.26
CA ARG A 110 -26.17 -1.81 3.67
C ARG A 110 -24.79 -1.35 4.12
N PRO A 111 -24.60 -1.06 5.43
CA PRO A 111 -23.30 -0.70 5.96
C PRO A 111 -22.25 -1.78 5.73
N LEU A 112 -21.02 -1.37 5.45
CA LEU A 112 -19.87 -2.26 5.21
C LEU A 112 -19.06 -2.49 6.49
N GLY A 113 -18.51 -3.70 6.62
CA GLY A 113 -17.51 -4.09 7.60
C GLY A 113 -16.20 -4.39 6.89
N LEU A 114 -15.18 -3.57 7.10
CA LEU A 114 -13.91 -3.65 6.38
C LEU A 114 -12.89 -4.51 7.12
N VAL A 115 -12.33 -5.52 6.47
CA VAL A 115 -11.07 -6.16 6.86
C VAL A 115 -9.98 -5.70 5.89
N ASP A 116 -9.11 -4.79 6.32
CA ASP A 116 -7.89 -4.43 5.60
C ASP A 116 -6.79 -5.45 5.93
N ALA A 117 -6.47 -6.32 4.97
CA ALA A 117 -5.51 -7.39 5.11
C ALA A 117 -4.16 -6.99 4.51
N GLY A 118 -3.14 -6.89 5.35
CA GLY A 118 -1.87 -6.21 5.08
C GLY A 118 -1.91 -4.71 5.40
N ALA A 119 -2.75 -4.31 6.36
CA ALA A 119 -3.05 -2.91 6.65
C ALA A 119 -1.83 -2.06 7.04
N ALA A 120 -0.76 -2.66 7.58
CA ALA A 120 0.33 -1.96 8.27
C ALA A 120 -0.20 -1.00 9.37
N ALA A 121 -0.27 0.30 9.09
CA ALA A 121 -0.85 1.33 9.97
C ALA A 121 -2.33 1.65 9.68
N GLY A 122 -2.92 1.05 8.64
CA GLY A 122 -4.30 1.29 8.24
C GLY A 122 -4.53 2.55 7.40
N LEU A 123 -3.50 3.10 6.75
CA LEU A 123 -3.63 4.31 5.92
C LEU A 123 -4.58 4.14 4.72
N CYS A 124 -4.87 2.89 4.33
CA CYS A 124 -5.87 2.54 3.31
C CYS A 124 -7.19 2.01 3.92
N SER A 125 -7.34 1.97 5.25
CA SER A 125 -8.54 1.45 5.91
C SER A 125 -9.67 2.49 6.04
N ILE A 126 -9.63 3.55 5.24
CA ILE A 126 -10.49 4.74 5.34
C ILE A 126 -11.18 5.12 4.01
N PRO A 127 -11.68 4.17 3.20
CA PRO A 127 -12.27 4.50 1.90
C PRO A 127 -13.46 5.47 2.00
N ASP A 128 -14.18 5.46 3.13
CA ASP A 128 -15.30 6.36 3.44
C ASP A 128 -14.91 7.75 3.97
N ARG A 129 -13.61 8.04 4.04
CA ARG A 129 -13.08 9.35 4.41
C ARG A 129 -12.30 9.99 3.29
N VAL A 130 -12.53 9.59 2.04
CA VAL A 130 -11.82 10.10 0.87
C VAL A 130 -12.69 11.03 0.03
N THR A 131 -12.15 12.19 -0.31
CA THR A 131 -12.55 12.93 -1.51
C THR A 131 -11.52 12.62 -2.59
N LEU A 132 -11.96 12.10 -3.73
CA LEU A 132 -11.11 11.74 -4.86
C LEU A 132 -11.47 12.60 -6.06
N ASP A 133 -10.49 13.33 -6.58
CA ASP A 133 -10.59 14.08 -7.82
C ASP A 133 -9.80 13.36 -8.92
N TYR A 134 -10.52 12.82 -9.90
CA TYR A 134 -9.91 12.30 -11.12
C TYR A 134 -9.74 13.41 -12.15
N VAL A 135 -8.50 13.61 -12.60
CA VAL A 135 -8.17 14.48 -13.72
C VAL A 135 -8.22 13.65 -15.00
N VAL A 136 -9.15 13.99 -15.91
CA VAL A 136 -9.49 13.21 -17.10
C VAL A 136 -9.28 14.02 -18.37
N GLY A 137 -8.68 13.37 -19.37
CA GLY A 137 -8.53 13.88 -20.73
C GLY A 137 -7.60 15.10 -20.86
N ALA A 138 -7.42 15.56 -22.09
CA ALA A 138 -6.48 16.65 -22.42
C ALA A 138 -6.91 18.04 -21.89
N ARG A 139 -8.18 18.19 -21.49
CA ARG A 139 -8.72 19.43 -20.93
C ARG A 139 -8.66 19.47 -19.40
N SER A 140 -8.09 18.43 -18.77
CA SER A 140 -8.01 18.30 -17.31
C SER A 140 -9.37 18.46 -16.62
N GLU A 141 -10.40 17.80 -17.16
CA GLU A 141 -11.72 17.76 -16.53
C GLU A 141 -11.63 17.02 -15.20
N VAL A 142 -12.37 17.48 -14.18
CA VAL A 142 -12.37 16.87 -12.86
C VAL A 142 -13.65 16.07 -12.65
N VAL A 143 -13.50 14.76 -12.49
CA VAL A 143 -14.55 13.85 -12.02
C VAL A 143 -14.35 13.63 -10.52
N ARG A 144 -15.27 14.16 -9.71
CA ARG A 144 -15.17 14.11 -8.25
C ARG A 144 -16.00 12.97 -7.65
N MET A 145 -15.39 12.25 -6.71
CA MET A 145 -16.07 11.33 -5.80
C MET A 145 -15.88 11.82 -4.37
N HIS A 146 -16.94 12.35 -3.77
CA HIS A 146 -16.93 12.86 -2.42
C HIS A 146 -17.62 11.87 -1.49
N THR A 147 -16.84 10.94 -0.95
CA THR A 147 -17.34 9.90 -0.04
C THR A 147 -17.11 10.25 1.44
N ALA A 148 -16.24 11.23 1.70
CA ALA A 148 -15.91 11.74 3.04
C ALA A 148 -17.07 12.54 3.66
N SER A 149 -17.97 11.86 4.37
CA SER A 149 -19.06 12.53 5.09
C SER A 149 -18.66 13.15 6.45
N VAL A 150 -17.47 12.82 6.95
CA VAL A 150 -16.99 13.22 8.28
C VAL A 150 -15.49 13.54 8.25
N GLU A 151 -15.13 14.71 8.80
CA GLU A 151 -13.73 15.10 9.01
C GLU A 151 -13.10 14.40 10.23
N PRO A 152 -11.76 14.23 10.30
CA PRO A 152 -10.80 14.47 9.23
C PRO A 152 -10.98 13.51 8.04
N GLY A 153 -10.92 14.07 6.84
CA GLY A 153 -10.87 13.36 5.55
C GLY A 153 -9.51 13.41 4.89
N LEU A 154 -9.40 12.72 3.75
CA LEU A 154 -8.24 12.69 2.87
C LEU A 154 -8.66 13.17 1.48
N HIS A 155 -7.95 14.13 0.91
CA HIS A 155 -8.15 14.55 -0.47
C HIS A 155 -7.09 13.92 -1.38
N LEU A 156 -7.53 13.16 -2.37
CA LEU A 156 -6.67 12.54 -3.37
C LEU A 156 -6.93 13.16 -4.74
N VAL A 157 -5.86 13.30 -5.51
CA VAL A 157 -5.90 13.66 -6.93
C VAL A 157 -5.17 12.56 -7.70
N ALA A 158 -5.81 12.03 -8.74
CA ALA A 158 -5.22 11.03 -9.61
C ALA A 158 -5.57 11.32 -11.08
N ALA A 159 -4.69 10.97 -12.01
CA ALA A 159 -5.01 10.99 -13.42
C ALA A 159 -5.77 9.72 -13.78
N ALA A 160 -6.87 9.85 -14.52
CA ALA A 160 -7.67 8.72 -14.97
C ALA A 160 -8.01 8.77 -16.45
N ASN A 161 -8.11 7.59 -17.06
CA ASN A 161 -8.59 7.40 -18.42
C ASN A 161 -9.36 6.07 -18.55
N GLY A 162 -9.87 5.78 -19.75
CA GLY A 162 -10.69 4.61 -20.03
C GLY A 162 -12.14 4.80 -19.61
N ALA A 163 -12.78 3.75 -19.09
CA ALA A 163 -14.15 3.77 -18.59
C ALA A 163 -14.24 4.40 -17.19
N VAL A 164 -13.81 5.67 -17.07
CA VAL A 164 -13.74 6.37 -15.77
C VAL A 164 -15.12 6.37 -15.10
N PRO A 165 -15.24 5.95 -13.82
CA PRO A 165 -16.53 5.85 -13.17
C PRO A 165 -17.17 7.23 -12.99
N ALA A 166 -18.50 7.27 -13.01
CA ALA A 166 -19.26 8.51 -12.84
C ALA A 166 -18.99 9.19 -11.48
N PRO A 167 -19.20 10.51 -11.36
CA PRO A 167 -19.15 11.21 -10.09
C PRO A 167 -20.06 10.55 -9.03
N ALA A 168 -19.59 10.50 -7.78
CA ALA A 168 -20.34 9.96 -6.65
C ALA A 168 -20.33 10.97 -5.49
N ALA A 169 -21.49 11.20 -4.89
CA ALA A 169 -21.65 12.09 -3.73
C ALA A 169 -22.29 11.38 -2.52
N GLU A 170 -22.71 10.13 -2.69
CA GLU A 170 -23.23 9.33 -1.58
C GLU A 170 -22.08 8.87 -0.69
N PRO A 171 -22.18 9.07 0.64
CA PRO A 171 -21.18 8.56 1.57
C PRO A 171 -21.12 7.03 1.57
N ILE A 172 -19.91 6.49 1.65
CA ILE A 172 -19.72 5.06 1.94
C ILE A 172 -19.93 4.87 3.44
N GLU A 173 -20.80 3.97 3.87
CA GLU A 173 -21.01 3.70 5.30
C GLU A 173 -20.14 2.53 5.77
N VAL A 174 -18.96 2.80 6.35
CA VAL A 174 -18.10 1.78 6.98
C VAL A 174 -18.26 1.82 8.49
N ARG A 175 -19.00 0.86 9.06
CA ARG A 175 -19.33 0.81 10.51
C ARG A 175 -18.27 0.12 11.36
N ALA A 176 -17.57 -0.86 10.80
CA ALA A 176 -16.55 -1.61 11.49
C ALA A 176 -15.31 -1.76 10.61
N ARG A 177 -14.14 -1.71 11.24
CA ARG A 177 -12.84 -1.84 10.58
C ARG A 177 -11.94 -2.75 11.38
N VAL A 178 -11.32 -3.69 10.69
CA VAL A 178 -10.32 -4.61 11.22
C VAL A 178 -9.07 -4.47 10.36
N ALA A 179 -7.93 -4.23 10.99
CA ALA A 179 -6.63 -4.18 10.35
C ALA A 179 -5.88 -5.47 10.69
N LEU A 180 -5.75 -6.38 9.72
CA LEU A 180 -5.02 -7.64 9.87
C LEU A 180 -3.62 -7.48 9.28
N ASP A 181 -2.58 -7.58 10.10
CA ASP A 181 -1.20 -7.45 9.63
C ASP A 181 -0.23 -8.25 10.53
N PRO A 182 0.86 -8.85 10.01
CA PRO A 182 1.83 -9.56 10.86
C PRO A 182 2.61 -8.62 11.81
N ASN A 183 2.77 -7.36 11.43
CA ASN A 183 3.51 -6.32 12.15
C ASN A 183 2.70 -5.02 12.15
N PRO A 184 1.52 -4.97 12.80
CA PRO A 184 0.67 -3.80 12.76
C PRO A 184 1.35 -2.61 13.45
N ILE A 185 1.23 -1.43 12.87
CA ILE A 185 1.72 -0.17 13.45
C ILE A 185 0.56 0.51 14.16
N ASP A 186 0.70 0.69 15.47
CA ASP A 186 -0.24 1.49 16.25
C ASP A 186 0.05 2.98 16.06
N LEU A 187 -0.76 3.65 15.22
CA LEU A 187 -0.62 5.09 14.95
C LEU A 187 -0.70 5.98 16.19
N ALA A 188 -1.33 5.52 17.28
CA ALA A 188 -1.39 6.26 18.54
C ALA A 188 -0.11 6.08 19.40
N GLY A 189 0.75 5.14 19.01
CA GLY A 189 2.00 4.85 19.71
C GLY A 189 3.10 5.89 19.46
N PRO A 190 4.04 6.06 20.41
CA PRO A 190 5.15 6.99 20.26
C PRO A 190 6.02 6.62 19.05
N GLY A 191 6.35 7.61 18.21
CA GLY A 191 7.18 7.45 17.02
C GLY A 191 6.54 6.61 15.91
N ALA A 192 5.24 6.31 15.97
CA ALA A 192 4.58 5.47 14.97
C ALA A 192 4.60 6.09 13.56
N PHE A 193 4.39 7.41 13.48
CA PHE A 193 4.44 8.10 12.19
C PHE A 193 5.86 8.16 11.63
N ASP A 194 6.88 8.33 12.48
CA ASP A 194 8.28 8.34 12.04
C ASP A 194 8.65 6.98 11.42
N ARG A 195 8.25 5.88 12.06
CA ARG A 195 8.42 4.51 11.52
C ARG A 195 7.77 4.30 10.15
N LEU A 196 6.63 4.97 9.89
CA LEU A 196 5.96 4.88 8.59
C LEU A 196 6.72 5.60 7.48
N VAL A 197 7.29 6.76 7.78
CA VAL A 197 7.93 7.63 6.78
C VAL A 197 9.44 7.38 6.63
N GLU A 198 10.04 6.57 7.51
CA GLU A 198 11.42 6.06 7.36
C GLU A 198 11.62 5.34 6.01
N ALA A 199 10.61 4.60 5.54
CA ALA A 199 10.63 3.89 4.25
C ALA A 199 10.30 4.79 3.04
N VAL A 200 10.04 6.08 3.28
CA VAL A 200 9.76 7.08 2.24
C VAL A 200 11.01 7.92 1.99
N PRO A 201 11.39 8.19 0.73
CA PRO A 201 12.53 9.05 0.46
C PRO A 201 12.37 10.44 1.11
N PRO A 202 13.45 11.04 1.64
CA PRO A 202 13.36 12.30 2.39
C PRO A 202 12.82 13.46 1.53
N GLU A 203 13.08 13.45 0.22
CA GLU A 203 12.56 14.45 -0.72
C GLU A 203 11.07 14.30 -1.02
N ALA A 204 10.44 13.17 -0.68
CA ALA A 204 9.02 12.94 -0.93
C ALA A 204 8.14 13.60 0.17
N THR A 205 8.28 14.92 0.32
CA THR A 205 7.58 15.73 1.33
C THR A 205 6.08 15.71 1.14
N ASP A 206 5.60 15.76 -0.11
CA ASP A 206 4.16 15.73 -0.43
C ASP A 206 3.54 14.39 -0.07
N ARG A 207 4.24 13.29 -0.38
CA ARG A 207 3.83 11.94 0.04
C ARG A 207 3.76 11.84 1.56
N THR A 208 4.74 12.40 2.26
CA THR A 208 4.79 12.42 3.73
C THR A 208 3.64 13.25 4.33
N ALA A 209 3.32 14.41 3.73
CA ALA A 209 2.19 15.24 4.14
C ALA A 209 0.86 14.49 3.95
N LEU A 210 0.67 13.84 2.81
CA LEU A 210 -0.52 13.05 2.52
C LEU A 210 -0.67 11.85 3.46
N MET A 211 0.43 11.15 3.76
CA MET A 211 0.43 10.07 4.77
C MET A 211 0.02 10.60 6.15
N ARG A 212 0.37 11.85 6.50
CA ARG A 212 -0.03 12.47 7.76
C ARG A 212 -1.52 12.78 7.81
N GLU A 213 -2.11 13.22 6.70
CA GLU A 213 -3.55 13.41 6.57
C GLU A 213 -4.30 12.09 6.69
N ALA A 214 -3.86 11.06 5.97
CA ALA A 214 -4.42 9.71 6.07
C ALA A 214 -4.30 9.16 7.50
N ALA A 215 -3.19 9.40 8.19
CA ALA A 215 -3.03 9.00 9.59
C ALA A 215 -4.02 9.71 10.52
N ARG A 216 -4.30 11.00 10.31
CA ARG A 216 -5.33 11.73 11.07
C ARG A 216 -6.73 11.17 10.83
N ALA A 217 -7.09 10.92 9.56
CA ALA A 217 -8.35 10.27 9.20
C ALA A 217 -8.49 8.88 9.82
N THR A 218 -7.42 8.09 9.81
CA THR A 218 -7.36 6.76 10.44
C THR A 218 -7.54 6.84 11.95
N LEU A 219 -6.87 7.79 12.63
CA LEU A 219 -6.99 7.98 14.08
C LEU A 219 -8.38 8.44 14.53
N ALA A 220 -9.15 9.08 13.65
CA ALA A 220 -10.53 9.47 13.94
C ALA A 220 -11.54 8.31 13.88
N ALA A 221 -11.18 7.21 13.21
CA ALA A 221 -11.97 5.97 13.17
C ALA A 221 -11.02 4.76 13.17
N PRO A 222 -10.31 4.49 14.27
CA PRO A 222 -9.21 3.54 14.28
C PRO A 222 -9.72 2.11 14.09
N PRO A 223 -9.06 1.29 13.24
CA PRO A 223 -9.41 -0.10 13.09
C PRO A 223 -9.07 -0.90 14.35
N VAL A 224 -9.83 -1.96 14.60
CA VAL A 224 -9.43 -3.03 15.52
C VAL A 224 -8.20 -3.70 14.91
N ARG A 225 -7.06 -3.60 15.59
CA ARG A 225 -5.79 -4.17 15.10
C ARG A 225 -5.68 -5.63 15.50
N ILE A 226 -5.46 -6.48 14.52
CA ILE A 226 -5.21 -7.89 14.70
C ILE A 226 -3.81 -8.21 14.15
N ARG A 227 -2.93 -8.66 15.05
CA ARG A 227 -1.66 -9.25 14.62
C ARG A 227 -1.92 -10.65 14.08
N GLY A 228 -1.61 -10.89 12.81
CA GLY A 228 -1.85 -12.17 12.16
C GLY A 228 -1.37 -12.22 10.71
N THR A 229 -1.43 -13.39 10.09
CA THR A 229 -0.92 -13.66 8.73
C THR A 229 -2.02 -14.17 7.81
N LEU A 230 -1.88 -13.89 6.51
CA LEU A 230 -2.71 -14.53 5.49
C LEU A 230 -2.10 -15.88 5.06
N PRO A 231 -2.93 -16.88 4.74
CA PRO A 231 -4.40 -16.89 4.87
C PRO A 231 -4.91 -17.22 6.29
N GLY A 232 -4.04 -17.71 7.19
CA GLY A 232 -4.43 -18.41 8.42
C GLY A 232 -5.28 -17.60 9.42
N ASP A 233 -5.15 -16.28 9.43
CA ASP A 233 -5.88 -15.40 10.36
C ASP A 233 -7.07 -14.66 9.73
N LEU A 234 -7.41 -14.96 8.47
CA LEU A 234 -8.51 -14.28 7.77
C LEU A 234 -9.85 -14.47 8.48
N ASP A 235 -10.18 -15.69 8.89
CA ASP A 235 -11.46 -15.99 9.56
C ASP A 235 -11.60 -15.23 10.88
N ARG A 236 -10.53 -15.22 11.68
CA ARG A 236 -10.48 -14.48 12.95
C ARG A 236 -10.68 -12.98 12.75
N ALA A 237 -10.18 -12.43 11.64
CA ALA A 237 -10.41 -11.03 11.30
C ALA A 237 -11.86 -10.76 10.85
N LEU A 238 -12.46 -11.67 10.08
CA LEU A 238 -13.87 -11.58 9.69
C LEU A 238 -14.82 -11.70 10.89
N GLU A 239 -14.51 -12.59 11.83
CA GLU A 239 -15.28 -12.82 13.07
C GLU A 239 -15.23 -11.63 14.04
N ALA A 240 -14.29 -10.69 13.85
CA ALA A 240 -14.23 -9.45 14.63
C ALA A 240 -15.18 -8.36 14.09
N LEU A 241 -15.82 -8.57 12.93
CA LEU A 241 -16.87 -7.68 12.43
C LEU A 241 -18.20 -7.99 13.12
N PRO A 242 -19.07 -6.98 13.34
CA PRO A 242 -20.42 -7.20 13.86
C PRO A 242 -21.33 -7.89 12.81
N ASP A 243 -22.42 -8.51 13.26
CA ASP A 243 -23.33 -9.24 12.36
C ASP A 243 -24.20 -8.34 11.46
N ASP A 244 -24.33 -7.05 11.78
CA ASP A 244 -25.22 -6.12 11.08
C ASP A 244 -24.62 -5.50 9.80
N VAL A 245 -23.33 -5.76 9.52
CA VAL A 245 -22.60 -5.23 8.35
C VAL A 245 -22.39 -6.26 7.25
N VAL A 246 -22.14 -5.77 6.03
CA VAL A 246 -21.69 -6.59 4.91
C VAL A 246 -20.16 -6.69 4.95
N PRO A 247 -19.56 -7.87 5.15
CA PRO A 247 -18.12 -8.02 5.23
C PRO A 247 -17.45 -7.80 3.87
N VAL A 248 -16.39 -6.97 3.86
CA VAL A 248 -15.55 -6.67 2.70
C VAL A 248 -14.10 -6.83 3.09
N VAL A 249 -13.36 -7.67 2.37
CA VAL A 249 -11.92 -7.79 2.48
C VAL A 249 -11.26 -6.79 1.52
N LEU A 250 -10.23 -6.09 1.98
CA LEU A 250 -9.38 -5.22 1.18
C LEU A 250 -7.94 -5.75 1.22
N THR A 251 -7.30 -5.82 0.06
CA THR A 251 -5.85 -6.05 -0.04
C THR A 251 -5.23 -5.03 -1.00
N THR A 252 -4.17 -4.32 -0.58
CA THR A 252 -3.53 -3.24 -1.35
C THR A 252 -2.03 -3.44 -1.50
N GLY A 253 -1.66 -4.38 -2.37
CA GLY A 253 -0.28 -4.80 -2.58
C GLY A 253 0.21 -5.75 -1.49
N THR A 254 -0.71 -6.54 -0.92
CA THR A 254 -0.42 -7.46 0.19
C THR A 254 0.01 -8.83 -0.34
N LEU A 255 -0.62 -9.30 -1.42
CA LEU A 255 -0.50 -10.70 -1.85
C LEU A 255 0.83 -11.02 -2.55
N VAL A 256 1.66 -10.02 -2.82
CA VAL A 256 3.08 -10.22 -3.19
C VAL A 256 3.90 -10.84 -2.06
N TYR A 257 3.47 -10.65 -0.80
CA TYR A 257 4.14 -11.19 0.39
C TYR A 257 3.57 -12.55 0.83
N VAL A 258 2.52 -13.04 0.16
CA VAL A 258 1.88 -14.32 0.44
C VAL A 258 2.25 -15.30 -0.69
N PRO A 259 3.15 -16.28 -0.45
CA PRO A 259 3.68 -17.11 -1.54
C PRO A 259 2.66 -18.11 -2.10
N GLY A 260 2.60 -18.22 -3.43
CA GLY A 260 2.02 -19.34 -4.20
C GLY A 260 0.78 -20.01 -3.61
N ALA A 261 0.97 -21.16 -2.95
CA ALA A 261 -0.11 -21.97 -2.39
C ALA A 261 -0.93 -21.22 -1.32
N ASP A 262 -0.28 -20.39 -0.49
CA ASP A 262 -0.96 -19.60 0.53
C ASP A 262 -1.82 -18.49 -0.08
N ARG A 263 -1.38 -17.91 -1.18
CA ARG A 263 -2.18 -16.93 -1.92
C ARG A 263 -3.42 -17.57 -2.53
N GLN A 264 -3.29 -18.77 -3.11
CA GLN A 264 -4.46 -19.49 -3.62
C GLN A 264 -5.41 -19.88 -2.49
N ARG A 265 -4.88 -20.39 -1.36
CA ARG A 265 -5.68 -20.66 -0.15
C ARG A 265 -6.45 -19.44 0.34
N PHE A 266 -5.85 -18.24 0.30
CA PHE A 266 -6.54 -16.99 0.62
C PHE A 266 -7.72 -16.73 -0.32
N VAL A 267 -7.50 -16.83 -1.64
CA VAL A 267 -8.56 -16.64 -2.65
C VAL A 267 -9.70 -17.63 -2.46
N ASP A 268 -9.36 -18.90 -2.25
CA ASP A 268 -10.35 -19.96 -2.01
C ASP A 268 -11.14 -19.68 -0.73
N ARG A 269 -10.45 -19.24 0.34
CA ARG A 269 -11.11 -18.93 1.61
C ARG A 269 -12.06 -17.75 1.52
N VAL A 270 -11.70 -16.68 0.81
CA VAL A 270 -12.60 -15.54 0.55
C VAL A 270 -13.88 -16.02 -0.15
N ARG A 271 -13.75 -16.89 -1.17
CA ARG A 271 -14.90 -17.47 -1.87
C ARG A 271 -15.75 -18.37 -0.98
N GLU A 272 -15.14 -19.25 -0.19
CA GLU A 272 -15.83 -20.13 0.76
C GLU A 272 -16.63 -19.35 1.81
N ARG A 273 -16.09 -18.23 2.29
CA ARG A 273 -16.78 -17.35 3.24
C ARG A 273 -17.89 -16.52 2.60
N GLY A 274 -17.92 -16.43 1.27
CA GLY A 274 -18.94 -15.66 0.53
C GLY A 274 -18.89 -14.16 0.83
N VAL A 275 -17.72 -13.63 1.17
CA VAL A 275 -17.53 -12.20 1.47
C VAL A 275 -17.11 -11.45 0.22
N HIS A 276 -17.38 -10.13 0.18
CA HIS A 276 -16.89 -9.30 -0.91
C HIS A 276 -15.39 -9.08 -0.77
N TRP A 277 -14.70 -8.95 -1.91
CA TRP A 277 -13.27 -8.69 -1.92
C TRP A 277 -12.90 -7.63 -2.95
N ILE A 278 -12.33 -6.53 -2.45
CA ILE A 278 -11.71 -5.49 -3.26
C ILE A 278 -10.20 -5.68 -3.17
N ALA A 279 -9.54 -5.80 -4.32
CA ALA A 279 -8.11 -6.01 -4.38
C ALA A 279 -7.46 -4.97 -5.28
N LEU A 280 -6.33 -4.42 -4.84
CA LEU A 280 -5.35 -3.73 -5.69
C LEU A 280 -4.03 -4.48 -5.58
N GLU A 281 -3.75 -5.37 -6.52
CA GLU A 281 -2.63 -6.30 -6.44
C GLU A 281 -1.77 -6.25 -7.69
N ARG A 282 -0.50 -6.68 -7.60
CA ARG A 282 0.41 -6.69 -8.75
C ARG A 282 -0.26 -7.40 -9.94
N THR A 283 -0.30 -6.73 -11.10
CA THR A 283 -0.94 -7.26 -12.30
C THR A 283 -0.36 -8.63 -12.66
N GLY A 284 -1.24 -9.59 -12.96
CA GLY A 284 -0.87 -10.98 -13.25
C GLY A 284 -0.65 -11.88 -12.02
N ILE A 285 -0.62 -11.36 -10.80
CA ILE A 285 -0.35 -12.19 -9.60
C ILE A 285 -1.48 -13.14 -9.23
N LEU A 286 -2.71 -12.75 -9.58
CA LEU A 286 -3.95 -13.51 -9.39
C LEU A 286 -4.43 -13.99 -10.75
N SER A 287 -4.22 -15.26 -11.08
CA SER A 287 -4.54 -15.82 -12.41
C SER A 287 -6.01 -15.65 -12.79
N GLY A 288 -6.93 -15.84 -11.83
CA GLY A 288 -8.36 -15.66 -12.05
C GLY A 288 -8.76 -14.22 -12.40
N VAL A 289 -8.15 -13.22 -11.75
CA VAL A 289 -8.37 -11.80 -12.05
C VAL A 289 -7.70 -11.42 -13.37
N ALA A 290 -6.47 -11.91 -13.59
CA ALA A 290 -5.74 -11.63 -14.81
C ALA A 290 -6.46 -12.13 -16.07
N ALA A 291 -7.19 -13.25 -15.96
CA ALA A 291 -8.00 -13.80 -17.05
C ALA A 291 -9.22 -12.93 -17.43
N THR A 292 -9.59 -11.92 -16.62
CA THR A 292 -10.67 -10.98 -16.94
C THR A 292 -10.16 -9.63 -17.45
N LEU A 293 -8.84 -9.44 -17.52
CA LEU A 293 -8.26 -8.23 -18.08
C LEU A 293 -8.41 -8.23 -19.62
N PRO A 294 -8.60 -7.07 -20.25
CA PRO A 294 -8.48 -6.96 -21.70
C PRO A 294 -7.08 -7.35 -22.20
N ASP A 295 -7.01 -7.89 -23.42
CA ASP A 295 -5.76 -8.34 -24.06
C ASP A 295 -4.74 -7.20 -24.28
N ASP A 296 -5.18 -5.93 -24.26
CA ASP A 296 -4.33 -4.75 -24.43
C ASP A 296 -3.61 -4.32 -23.14
N VAL A 297 -3.87 -4.96 -22.00
CA VAL A 297 -3.15 -4.72 -20.75
C VAL A 297 -1.81 -5.46 -20.78
N ASP A 298 -0.70 -4.71 -20.84
CA ASP A 298 0.64 -5.27 -20.64
C ASP A 298 1.06 -5.17 -19.16
N PRO A 299 1.23 -6.29 -18.43
CA PRO A 299 1.72 -6.28 -17.04
C PRO A 299 3.15 -5.72 -16.87
N ALA A 300 3.91 -5.57 -17.95
CA ALA A 300 5.23 -4.94 -17.94
C ALA A 300 5.16 -3.40 -18.02
N ASP A 301 4.02 -2.82 -18.39
CA ASP A 301 3.81 -1.37 -18.39
C ASP A 301 3.81 -0.85 -16.93
N PRO A 302 4.69 0.12 -16.59
CA PRO A 302 4.69 0.77 -15.29
C PRO A 302 3.33 1.38 -14.88
N ASP A 303 2.50 1.77 -15.84
CA ASP A 303 1.17 2.36 -15.61
C ASP A 303 0.08 1.28 -15.42
N ALA A 304 0.41 0.01 -15.68
CA ALA A 304 -0.44 -1.15 -15.42
C ALA A 304 0.18 -2.09 -14.38
N PHE A 305 1.00 -1.56 -13.46
CA PHE A 305 1.70 -2.34 -12.44
C PHE A 305 0.76 -3.12 -11.50
N ALA A 306 -0.36 -2.52 -11.12
CA ALA A 306 -1.35 -3.12 -10.23
C ALA A 306 -2.74 -3.18 -10.90
N THR A 307 -3.51 -4.22 -10.61
CA THR A 307 -4.89 -4.42 -11.04
C THR A 307 -5.83 -4.21 -9.88
N ALA A 308 -6.81 -3.31 -10.05
CA ALA A 308 -7.94 -3.13 -9.16
C ALA A 308 -9.08 -4.06 -9.58
N SER A 309 -9.63 -4.82 -8.65
CA SER A 309 -10.70 -5.79 -8.90
C SER A 309 -11.73 -5.83 -7.79
N LEU A 310 -12.95 -6.22 -8.14
CA LEU A 310 -14.05 -6.50 -7.23
C LEU A 310 -14.53 -7.92 -7.48
N ASP A 311 -14.60 -8.73 -6.42
CA ASP A 311 -15.09 -10.11 -6.43
C ASP A 311 -14.43 -11.00 -7.52
N GLY A 312 -13.15 -10.74 -7.79
CA GLY A 312 -12.34 -11.47 -8.77
C GLY A 312 -12.42 -10.95 -10.20
N VAL A 313 -13.13 -9.86 -10.47
CA VAL A 313 -13.23 -9.22 -11.79
C VAL A 313 -12.39 -7.95 -11.83
N ALA A 314 -11.45 -7.87 -12.77
CA ALA A 314 -10.63 -6.69 -13.01
C ALA A 314 -11.47 -5.53 -13.56
N LEU A 315 -11.29 -4.34 -12.98
CA LEU A 315 -12.05 -3.13 -13.32
C LEU A 315 -11.14 -1.95 -13.67
N ALA A 316 -9.91 -1.93 -13.15
CA ALA A 316 -8.89 -0.97 -13.53
C ALA A 316 -7.48 -1.53 -13.40
N VAL A 317 -6.52 -0.86 -14.05
CA VAL A 317 -5.09 -1.00 -13.77
C VAL A 317 -4.50 0.34 -13.35
N SER A 318 -3.41 0.32 -12.58
CA SER A 318 -2.76 1.54 -12.10
C SER A 318 -1.24 1.40 -11.99
N ASP A 319 -0.58 2.54 -11.87
CA ASP A 319 0.79 2.59 -11.39
C ASP A 319 0.92 2.05 -9.94
N PRO A 320 2.14 1.81 -9.42
CA PRO A 320 2.34 1.22 -8.08
C PRO A 320 1.76 2.01 -6.89
N PHE A 321 1.42 3.29 -7.12
CA PHE A 321 0.97 4.22 -6.09
C PHE A 321 -0.50 4.62 -6.26
N GLY A 322 -1.14 4.32 -7.40
CA GLY A 322 -2.51 4.75 -7.70
C GLY A 322 -2.61 6.20 -8.21
N VAL A 323 -1.52 6.80 -8.71
CA VAL A 323 -1.54 8.18 -9.21
C VAL A 323 -2.04 8.25 -10.65
N ARG A 324 -1.81 7.20 -11.44
CA ARG A 324 -2.38 7.00 -12.78
C ARG A 324 -3.24 5.74 -12.76
N VAL A 325 -4.49 5.87 -13.22
CA VAL A 325 -5.48 4.78 -13.25
C VAL A 325 -6.10 4.69 -14.65
N ARG A 326 -6.09 3.49 -15.23
CA ARG A 326 -6.85 3.17 -16.44
C ARG A 326 -8.01 2.26 -16.07
N TRP A 327 -9.23 2.76 -16.22
CA TRP A 327 -10.45 1.98 -16.03
C TRP A 327 -10.74 1.14 -17.27
N VAL A 328 -10.83 -0.17 -17.10
CA VAL A 328 -11.13 -1.12 -18.19
C VAL A 328 -12.62 -1.45 -18.29
N ALA A 329 -13.36 -1.22 -17.21
CA ALA A 329 -14.81 -1.32 -17.16
C ALA A 329 -15.37 -0.36 -16.10
N ASP A 330 -16.64 0.06 -16.24
CA ASP A 330 -17.32 0.85 -15.23
C ASP A 330 -17.73 -0.07 -14.06
N PRO A 331 -17.34 0.21 -12.81
CA PRO A 331 -17.72 -0.59 -11.66
C PRO A 331 -19.23 -0.58 -11.34
N ASN A 332 -20.01 0.34 -11.94
CA ASN A 332 -21.45 0.45 -11.74
C ASN A 332 -22.30 -0.30 -12.77
N LEU A 333 -21.68 -0.98 -13.75
CA LEU A 333 -22.37 -1.71 -14.84
C LEU A 333 -22.38 -3.22 -14.62
#